data_AF-A0A7Y2JJC8-F1
#
_entry.id   AF-A0A7Y2JJC8-F1
#
_cell.length_a   1.000
_cell.length_b   1.000
_cell.length_c   1.000
_cell.angle_alpha   90.00
_cell.angle_beta   90.00
_cell.angle_gamma   90.00
#
_symmetry.space_group_name_H-M   'P 1'
#
loop_
_entity.id
_entity.type
_entity.pdbx_description
1 polymer ?
#
loop_
_entity_poly.entity_id
_entity_poly.type
_entity_poly.pdbx_seq_one_letter_code
_entity_poly.pdbx_strand_id
1 'polypeptide(L)'
;AKRWAAKEACSKALGTGLRMGIAWKDMAVSNLRTGQPVMHVTGWAAERLAKMTPEGHEAIIHVTLTDDHPWAQALVVIEARPIDPKAGRSEPVPPPGVA
;
A
#
# COMPACT_ATOMS: atom_id res chain seq x y z
N ALA A 1 -14.24 -4.95 14.05
CA ALA A 1 -12.84 -5.00 14.53
C ALA A 1 -11.80 -4.94 13.40
N LYS A 2 -11.88 -5.78 12.36
CA LYS A 2 -10.93 -5.84 11.20
C LYS A 2 -10.32 -4.52 10.72
N ARG A 3 -11.16 -3.53 10.36
CA ARG A 3 -10.68 -2.24 9.82
C ARG A 3 -9.86 -1.45 10.83
N TRP A 4 -10.17 -1.58 12.11
CA TRP A 4 -9.40 -0.95 13.18
C TRP A 4 -8.03 -1.61 13.31
N ALA A 5 -7.98 -2.95 13.34
CA ALA A 5 -6.72 -3.70 13.35
C ALA A 5 -5.82 -3.34 12.15
N ALA A 6 -6.41 -3.15 10.96
CA ALA A 6 -5.68 -2.75 9.77
C ALA A 6 -5.04 -1.36 9.88
N LYS A 7 -5.79 -0.38 10.40
CA LYS A 7 -5.29 0.99 10.61
C LYS A 7 -4.17 1.01 11.66
N GLU A 8 -4.32 0.25 12.73
CA GLU A 8 -3.28 0.06 13.75
C GLU A 8 -2.02 -0.61 13.20
N ALA A 9 -2.17 -1.64 12.37
CA ALA A 9 -1.03 -2.30 11.73
C ALA A 9 -0.32 -1.36 10.75
N CYS A 10 -1.08 -0.55 9.99
CA CYS A 10 -0.52 0.41 9.05
C CYS A 10 0.24 1.55 9.75
N SER A 11 -0.28 2.10 10.84
CA SER A 11 0.44 3.14 11.62
C SER A 11 1.75 2.61 12.18
N LYS A 12 1.80 1.33 12.58
CA LYS A 12 3.04 0.66 13.01
C LYS A 12 4.02 0.49 11.84
N ALA A 13 3.55 0.05 10.68
CA ALA A 13 4.39 -0.11 9.50
C ALA A 13 5.00 1.23 9.01
N LEU A 14 4.28 2.34 9.16
CA LEU A 14 4.78 3.70 8.88
C LEU A 14 5.82 4.20 9.91
N GLY A 15 6.12 3.41 10.94
CA GLY A 15 7.09 3.72 11.99
C GLY A 15 6.59 4.75 13.01
N THR A 16 5.28 4.99 13.09
CA THR A 16 4.68 6.04 13.92
C THR A 16 3.99 5.46 15.15
N GLY A 17 3.44 4.24 14.99
CA GLY A 17 2.50 3.65 15.94
C GLY A 17 1.34 4.59 16.27
N LEU A 18 0.73 4.37 17.43
CA LEU A 18 -0.37 5.19 17.95
C LEU A 18 0.06 6.57 18.48
N ARG A 19 1.37 6.81 18.65
CA ARG A 19 1.88 7.97 19.42
C ARG A 19 2.14 9.23 18.59
N MET A 20 2.09 9.15 17.26
CA MET A 20 2.62 10.19 16.37
C MET A 20 1.59 10.80 15.42
N GLY A 21 0.36 11.05 15.90
CA GLY A 21 -0.53 12.03 15.26
C GLY A 21 -1.12 11.66 13.90
N ILE A 22 -1.08 10.38 13.47
CA ILE A 22 -1.84 9.97 12.28
C ILE A 22 -3.32 10.23 12.52
N ALA A 23 -3.89 11.12 11.72
CA ALA A 23 -5.32 11.33 11.72
C ALA A 23 -5.98 10.08 11.13
N TRP A 24 -6.93 9.49 11.86
CA TRP A 24 -7.61 8.26 11.42
C TRP A 24 -8.35 8.39 10.09
N LYS A 25 -8.65 9.64 9.68
CA LYS A 25 -9.22 10.02 8.38
C LYS A 25 -8.24 9.82 7.22
N ASP A 26 -6.94 9.84 7.50
CA ASP A 26 -5.89 9.74 6.48
C ASP A 26 -5.65 8.28 6.04
N MET A 27 -6.26 7.30 6.72
CA MET A 27 -6.16 5.88 6.40
C MET A 27 -7.54 5.27 6.17
N ALA A 28 -7.71 4.54 5.08
CA ALA A 28 -8.94 3.82 4.76
C ALA A 28 -8.66 2.41 4.27
N VAL A 29 -9.56 1.48 4.59
CA VAL A 29 -9.52 0.11 4.07
C VAL A 29 -10.76 -0.10 3.23
N SER A 30 -10.54 -0.55 2.00
CA SER A 30 -11.58 -0.99 1.06
C SER A 30 -11.29 -2.41 0.61
N ASN A 31 -12.22 -3.03 -0.10
CA ASN A 31 -11.98 -4.31 -0.73
C ASN A 31 -12.19 -4.15 -2.24
N LEU A 32 -11.32 -4.79 -3.02
CA LEU A 32 -11.58 -5.01 -4.43
C LEU A 32 -12.83 -5.87 -4.61
N ARG A 33 -13.38 -5.92 -5.83
CA ARG A 33 -14.52 -6.79 -6.17
C ARG A 33 -14.23 -8.27 -5.90
N THR A 34 -12.96 -8.66 -5.93
CA THR A 34 -12.47 -10.01 -5.59
C THR A 34 -12.52 -10.31 -4.09
N GLY A 35 -12.79 -9.31 -3.25
CA GLY A 35 -12.73 -9.41 -1.79
C GLY A 35 -11.35 -9.11 -1.19
N GLN A 36 -10.31 -8.93 -2.01
CA GLN A 36 -8.97 -8.58 -1.52
C GLN A 36 -8.98 -7.21 -0.82
N PRO A 37 -8.50 -7.09 0.43
CA PRO A 37 -8.41 -5.81 1.12
C PRO A 37 -7.30 -4.94 0.51
N VAL A 38 -7.54 -3.63 0.48
CA VAL A 38 -6.60 -2.61 0.01
C VAL A 38 -6.54 -1.48 1.03
N MET A 39 -5.31 -1.09 1.36
CA MET A 39 -5.03 0.04 2.25
C MET A 39 -4.80 1.30 1.42
N HIS A 40 -5.54 2.36 1.76
CA HIS A 40 -5.40 3.68 1.17
C HIS A 40 -4.86 4.63 2.23
N VAL A 41 -3.82 5.38 1.87
CA VAL A 41 -3.25 6.44 2.72
C VAL A 41 -3.32 7.78 1.99
N THR A 42 -3.63 8.84 2.73
CA THR A 42 -3.76 10.21 2.22
C THR A 42 -3.12 11.17 3.22
N GLY A 43 -3.06 12.47 2.88
CA GLY A 43 -2.56 13.51 3.78
C GLY A 43 -1.19 13.17 4.37
N TRP A 44 -1.08 13.30 5.69
CA TRP A 44 0.19 13.10 6.38
C TRP A 44 0.72 11.66 6.27
N ALA A 45 -0.18 10.66 6.27
CA ALA A 45 0.23 9.25 6.14
C ALA A 45 0.86 8.97 4.77
N ALA A 46 0.33 9.58 3.70
CA ALA A 46 0.92 9.50 2.36
C ALA A 46 2.27 10.21 2.28
N GLU A 47 2.40 11.41 2.88
CA GLU A 47 3.68 12.12 2.95
C GLU A 47 4.75 11.32 3.70
N ARG A 48 4.37 10.67 4.81
CA ARG A 48 5.27 9.81 5.57
C ARG A 48 5.71 8.60 4.76
N LEU A 49 4.78 7.95 4.06
CA LEU A 49 5.08 6.83 3.17
C LEU A 49 6.08 7.24 2.08
N ALA A 50 5.84 8.37 1.42
CA ALA A 50 6.72 8.90 0.39
C ALA A 50 8.13 9.18 0.93
N LYS A 51 8.25 9.81 2.11
CA LYS A 51 9.55 10.07 2.77
C LYS A 51 10.33 8.81 3.14
N MET A 52 9.64 7.70 3.41
CA MET A 52 10.28 6.42 3.70
C MET A 52 10.63 5.61 2.45
N THR A 53 10.07 5.98 1.30
CA THR A 53 10.30 5.29 0.03
C THR A 53 11.62 5.77 -0.58
N PRO A 54 12.58 4.87 -0.85
CA PRO A 54 13.83 5.25 -1.51
C PRO A 54 13.58 5.79 -2.92
N GLU A 55 14.50 6.62 -3.41
CA GLU A 55 14.46 7.09 -4.80
C GLU A 55 14.47 5.91 -5.79
N GLY A 56 13.78 6.07 -6.91
CA GLY A 56 13.63 5.01 -7.92
C GLY A 56 12.74 3.84 -7.48
N HIS A 57 12.02 3.95 -6.36
CA HIS A 57 11.09 2.94 -5.89
C HIS A 57 9.68 3.50 -5.76
N GLU A 58 8.68 2.64 -5.95
CA GLU A 58 7.30 2.89 -5.55
C GLU A 58 7.01 2.14 -4.25
N ALA A 59 6.20 2.74 -3.37
CA ALA A 59 5.74 2.06 -2.17
C ALA A 59 4.44 1.31 -2.45
N ILE A 60 4.42 0.02 -2.09
CA ILE A 60 3.23 -0.83 -2.14
C ILE A 60 2.86 -1.24 -0.72
N ILE A 61 1.63 -0.95 -0.32
CA ILE A 61 1.09 -1.39 0.97
C ILE A 61 0.32 -2.70 0.76
N HIS A 62 0.92 -3.79 1.22
CA HIS A 62 0.25 -5.09 1.30
C HIS A 62 -0.51 -5.17 2.62
N VAL A 63 -1.79 -5.55 2.56
CA VAL A 63 -2.63 -5.75 3.74
C VAL A 63 -3.35 -7.08 3.66
N THR A 64 -3.37 -7.82 4.77
CA THR A 64 -4.22 -9.00 4.95
C THR A 64 -5.03 -8.87 6.24
N LEU A 65 -6.24 -9.42 6.25
CA LEU A 65 -7.19 -9.33 7.37
C LEU A 65 -7.73 -10.71 7.70
N THR A 66 -7.69 -11.06 8.98
CA THR A 66 -8.32 -12.27 9.54
C THR A 66 -9.30 -11.85 10.63
N ASP A 67 -10.46 -12.52 10.69
CA ASP A 67 -11.52 -12.25 11.67
C ASP A 67 -12.15 -13.56 12.04
N ASP A 68 -11.84 -14.01 13.25
CA ASP A 68 -12.34 -15.24 13.83
C ASP A 68 -12.69 -14.94 15.28
N HIS A 69 -13.94 -15.17 15.68
CA HIS A 69 -14.42 -14.71 16.97
C HIS A 69 -13.66 -15.42 18.11
N PRO A 70 -13.11 -14.69 19.11
CA PRO A 70 -13.29 -13.27 19.43
C PRO A 70 -12.23 -12.29 18.88
N TRP A 71 -11.32 -12.73 18.01
CA TRP A 71 -10.17 -11.97 17.53
C TRP A 71 -10.35 -11.35 16.14
N ALA A 72 -9.62 -10.26 15.91
CA ALA A 72 -9.35 -9.76 14.57
C ALA A 72 -7.87 -9.41 14.46
N GLN A 73 -7.26 -9.78 13.34
CA GLN A 73 -5.84 -9.57 13.07
C GLN A 73 -5.69 -8.88 11.71
N ALA A 74 -4.67 -8.03 11.62
CA ALA A 74 -4.21 -7.48 10.36
C ALA A 74 -2.69 -7.55 10.29
N LEU A 75 -2.17 -7.87 9.12
CA LEU A 75 -0.76 -7.75 8.79
C LEU A 75 -0.62 -6.67 7.70
N VAL A 76 0.36 -5.78 7.88
CA VAL A 76 0.70 -4.75 6.90
C VAL A 76 2.20 -4.80 6.62
N VAL A 77 2.54 -4.88 5.33
CA VAL A 77 3.93 -4.80 4.84
C VAL A 77 4.00 -3.66 3.85
N ILE A 78 5.00 -2.78 4.02
CA ILE A 78 5.33 -1.74 3.06
C ILE A 78 6.53 -2.23 2.26
N GLU A 79 6.32 -2.54 0.99
CA GLU A 79 7.36 -2.90 0.02
C GLU A 79 7.83 -1.64 -0.69
N ALA A 80 9.14 -1.41 -0.75
CA ALA A 80 9.73 -0.49 -1.71
C ALA A 80 10.06 -1.30 -2.98
N ARG A 81 9.21 -1.20 -3.99
CA ARG A 81 9.39 -1.90 -5.26
C ARG A 81 10.19 -1.03 -6.22
N PRO A 82 11.30 -1.52 -6.82
CA PRO A 82 12.03 -0.76 -7.83
C PRO A 82 11.12 -0.43 -9.02
N ILE A 83 11.11 0.83 -9.43
CA ILE A 83 10.41 1.27 -10.64
C ILE A 83 11.30 0.89 -11.82
N ASP A 84 10.84 -0.02 -12.68
CA ASP A 84 11.57 -0.34 -13.91
C ASP A 84 11.55 0.88 -14.87
N PRO A 85 12.71 1.51 -15.16
CA PRO A 85 12.77 2.67 -16.06
C PRO A 85 12.43 2.33 -17.53
N LYS A 86 12.26 1.05 -17.86
CA LYS A 86 11.89 0.55 -19.19
C LYS A 86 10.41 0.21 -19.32
N ALA A 87 9.68 -0.02 -18.22
CA ALA A 87 8.27 -0.40 -18.28
C ALA A 87 7.35 0.68 -18.88
N GLY A 88 7.79 1.95 -18.91
CA GLY A 88 7.12 3.06 -19.62
C GLY A 88 7.55 3.26 -21.07
N ARG A 89 8.55 2.52 -21.57
CA ARG A 89 8.96 2.52 -22.98
C ARG A 89 8.41 1.26 -23.63
N SER A 90 7.15 1.32 -24.08
CA SER A 90 6.73 0.40 -25.13
C SER A 90 7.63 0.67 -26.34
N GLU A 91 8.57 -0.23 -26.64
CA GLU A 91 9.24 -0.18 -27.93
C GLU A 91 8.16 -0.20 -29.02
N PRO A 92 8.28 0.63 -30.08
CA PRO A 92 7.35 0.57 -31.19
C PRO A 92 7.36 -0.86 -31.74
N VAL A 93 6.19 -1.50 -31.79
CA VAL A 93 6.04 -2.78 -32.47
C VAL A 93 6.52 -2.57 -33.91
N PRO A 94 7.56 -3.29 -34.38
CA PRO A 94 8.02 -3.14 -35.75
C PRO A 94 6.87 -3.51 -36.70
N PRO A 95 6.68 -2.77 -37.81
CA PRO A 95 5.61 -3.07 -38.75
C PRO A 95 5.75 -4.52 -39.22
N PRO A 96 4.65 -5.28 -39.30
CA PRO A 96 4.71 -6.65 -39.77
C PRO A 96 5.21 -6.68 -41.22
N GLY A 97 6.35 -7.35 -41.42
CA GLY A 97 6.84 -7.89 -42.69
C GLY A 97 6.80 -6.94 -43.89
N VAL A 98 7.91 -6.26 -44.16
CA VAL A 98 8.22 -5.88 -45.54
C VAL A 98 8.76 -7.13 -46.24
N ALA A 99 7.96 -7.69 -47.13
CA ALA A 99 8.42 -8.59 -48.19
C ALA A 99 8.73 -7.75 -49.44
#